data_AF-A0A836BJ53-F1
#
_entry.id   AF-A0A836BJ53-F1
#
_cell.length_a   1.000
_cell.length_b   1.000
_cell.length_c   1.000
_cell.angle_alpha   90.00
_cell.angle_beta   90.00
_cell.angle_gamma   90.00
#
_symmetry.space_group_name_H-M   'P 1'
#
loop_
_entity.id
_entity.type
_entity.pdbx_description
1 polymer ?
#
loop_
_entity_poly.entity_id
_entity_poly.type
_entity_poly.pdbx_seq_one_letter_code
_entity_poly.pdbx_strand_id
1 'polypeptide(L)'
;MKTLMIQGTSSGAGKTILVAALCRIFSDSGMCVCPFKSQNMSNFSYKNKDFEISRAQAIQAIGARCKITADLNPILLKPLGNYYST
;
A
#
# COMPACT_ATOMS: atom_id res chain seq x y z
N MET A 1 -4.81 -7.20 -17.85
CA MET A 1 -5.21 -6.54 -16.57
C MET A 1 -5.38 -5.06 -16.82
N LYS A 2 -6.38 -4.40 -16.22
CA LYS A 2 -6.49 -2.94 -16.23
C LYS A 2 -5.79 -2.36 -14.99
N THR A 3 -5.04 -1.28 -15.15
CA THR A 3 -4.27 -0.65 -14.06
C THR A 3 -4.64 0.82 -13.94
N LEU A 4 -4.81 1.30 -12.70
CA LEU A 4 -5.04 2.71 -12.38
C LEU A 4 -3.94 3.20 -11.44
N MET A 5 -3.16 4.18 -11.89
CA MET A 5 -2.13 4.80 -11.08
C MET A 5 -2.67 6.06 -10.40
N ILE A 6 -2.53 6.14 -9.08
CA ILE A 6 -2.94 7.31 -8.30
C ILE A 6 -1.71 8.17 -8.01
N GLN A 7 -1.70 9.38 -8.57
CA GLN A 7 -0.61 10.35 -8.46
C GLN A 7 -1.01 11.55 -7.60
N GLY A 8 -0.02 12.33 -7.15
CA GLY A 8 -0.27 13.55 -6.39
C GLY A 8 1.01 14.37 -6.26
N THR A 9 0.84 15.68 -6.11
CA THR A 9 1.92 16.69 -6.16
C THR A 9 2.71 16.85 -4.86
N SER A 10 2.26 16.20 -3.79
CA SER A 10 2.94 16.18 -2.49
C SER A 10 2.77 14.81 -1.84
N SER A 11 3.69 14.46 -0.93
CA SER A 11 3.64 13.23 -0.15
C SER A 11 2.32 13.11 0.63
N GLY A 12 1.87 14.21 1.24
CA GLY A 12 0.66 14.32 2.07
C GLY A 12 -0.66 14.52 1.32
N ALA A 13 -0.69 14.47 -0.02
CA ALA A 13 -1.88 14.76 -0.83
C ALA A 13 -3.06 13.75 -0.71
N GLY A 14 -3.11 12.90 0.31
CA GLY A 14 -4.23 11.97 0.54
C GLY A 14 -4.27 10.72 -0.34
N LYS A 15 -3.29 10.50 -1.23
CA LYS A 15 -3.21 9.34 -2.16
C LYS A 15 -3.50 7.99 -1.49
N THR A 16 -2.89 7.74 -0.32
CA THR A 16 -3.05 6.48 0.40
C THR A 16 -4.50 6.21 0.80
N ILE A 17 -5.19 7.23 1.30
CA ILE A 17 -6.60 7.16 1.70
C ILE A 17 -7.48 6.99 0.47
N LEU A 18 -7.20 7.75 -0.59
CA LEU A 18 -7.93 7.65 -1.85
C LEU A 18 -7.84 6.24 -2.46
N VAL A 19 -6.65 5.63 -2.48
CA VAL A 19 -6.47 4.25 -2.95
C VAL A 19 -7.27 3.26 -2.09
N ALA A 20 -7.30 3.43 -0.77
CA ALA A 20 -8.10 2.55 0.11
C ALA A 20 -9.61 2.69 -0.17
N ALA A 21 -10.10 3.90 -0.38
CA ALA A 21 -11.49 4.16 -0.76
C ALA A 21 -11.84 3.55 -2.13
N LEU A 22 -10.99 3.74 -3.13
CA LEU A 22 -11.18 3.14 -4.46
C LEU A 22 -11.17 1.61 -4.42
N CYS A 23 -10.26 1.01 -3.64
CA CYS A 23 -10.25 -0.44 -3.41
C CYS A 23 -11.58 -0.92 -2.84
N ARG A 24 -12.15 -0.19 -1.87
CA ARG A 24 -13.45 -0.54 -1.30
C ARG A 24 -14.59 -0.38 -2.30
N ILE A 25 -14.66 0.76 -2.98
CA ILE A 25 -15.71 1.04 -3.97
C ILE A 25 -15.70 0.00 -5.10
N PHE A 26 -14.52 -0.32 -5.65
CA PHE A 26 -14.42 -1.30 -6.72
C PHE A 26 -14.75 -2.72 -6.24
N SER A 27 -14.32 -3.10 -5.03
CA SER A 27 -14.69 -4.39 -4.43
C SER A 27 -16.20 -4.49 -4.18
N ASP A 28 -16.82 -3.43 -3.65
CA ASP A 28 -18.26 -3.36 -3.40
C ASP A 28 -19.08 -3.34 -4.71
N SER A 29 -18.47 -2.90 -5.82
CA SER A 29 -19.04 -2.99 -7.17
C SER A 29 -18.86 -4.37 -7.85
N GLY A 30 -18.35 -5.37 -7.12
CA GLY A 30 -18.12 -6.72 -7.64
C GLY A 30 -16.85 -6.87 -8.49
N MET A 31 -15.98 -5.87 -8.53
CA MET A 31 -14.73 -5.95 -9.28
C MET A 31 -13.62 -6.63 -8.48
N CYS A 32 -12.83 -7.47 -9.15
CA CYS A 32 -11.58 -7.97 -8.60
C CYS A 32 -10.52 -6.85 -8.66
N VAL A 33 -10.24 -6.24 -7.52
CA VAL A 33 -9.28 -5.15 -7.36
C VAL A 33 -8.19 -5.55 -6.38
N CYS A 34 -6.98 -5.03 -6.59
CA CYS A 34 -5.86 -5.27 -5.70
C CYS A 34 -4.98 -4.01 -5.64
N PRO A 35 -4.55 -3.56 -4.45
CA PRO A 35 -3.62 -2.44 -4.35
C PRO A 35 -2.19 -2.89 -4.68
N PHE A 36 -1.40 -1.97 -5.22
CA PHE A 36 0.03 -2.22 -5.43
C PHE A 36 0.83 -0.95 -5.18
N LYS A 37 1.93 -1.07 -4.44
CA LYS A 37 2.95 -0.04 -4.32
C LYS A 37 4.33 -0.68 -4.24
N SER A 38 5.07 -0.61 -5.34
CA SER A 38 6.40 -1.21 -5.48
C SER A 38 7.31 -0.91 -4.30
N GLN A 39 7.40 0.35 -3.89
CA GLN A 39 8.23 0.78 -2.77
C GLN A 39 7.47 1.72 -1.82
N ASN A 40 7.54 1.40 -0.53
CA ASN A 40 7.01 2.24 0.54
C ASN A 40 8.11 2.48 1.60
N MET A 41 8.05 3.62 2.29
CA MET A 41 8.92 3.93 3.41
C MET A 41 8.05 4.20 4.64
N SER A 42 8.07 3.30 5.62
CA SER A 42 7.21 3.44 6.80
C SER A 42 7.66 2.57 7.97
N ASN A 43 7.73 3.19 9.15
CA ASN A 43 7.91 2.45 10.41
C ASN A 43 6.68 1.61 10.78
N PHE A 44 5.50 1.95 10.27
CA PHE A 44 4.26 1.21 10.52
C PHE A 44 4.05 0.11 9.48
N SER A 45 4.08 -1.14 9.95
CA SER A 45 3.92 -2.33 9.13
C SER A 45 2.87 -3.30 9.67
N TYR A 46 2.39 -4.14 8.76
CA TYR A 46 1.68 -5.37 9.05
C TYR A 46 2.66 -6.53 8.88
N LYS A 47 2.75 -7.39 9.90
CA LYS A 47 3.63 -8.55 9.92
C LYS A 47 2.79 -9.82 9.88
N ASN A 48 3.16 -10.72 8.99
CA ASN A 48 2.76 -12.12 9.02
C ASN A 48 4.00 -12.97 9.36
N LYS A 49 3.82 -14.28 9.53
CA LYS A 49 4.92 -15.21 9.81
C LYS A 49 6.04 -15.16 8.77
N ASP A 50 5.69 -14.98 7.50
CA ASP A 50 6.63 -15.13 6.38
C ASP A 50 6.98 -13.80 5.67
N PHE A 51 6.28 -12.70 5.97
CA PHE A 51 6.49 -11.42 5.30
C PHE A 51 6.09 -10.21 6.14
N GLU A 52 6.60 -9.05 5.74
CA GLU A 52 6.25 -7.75 6.30
C GLU A 52 5.93 -6.76 5.16
N ILE A 53 4.80 -6.06 5.27
CA ILE A 53 4.42 -4.98 4.35
C ILE A 53 4.05 -3.73 5.13
N SER A 54 4.00 -2.55 4.50
CA SER A 54 3.48 -1.37 5.19
C SER A 54 2.00 -1.53 5.56
N ARG A 55 1.63 -0.99 6.73
CA ARG A 55 0.26 -1.01 7.26
C ARG A 55 -0.73 -0.39 6.27
N ALA A 56 -0.30 0.60 5.48
CA ALA A 56 -1.13 1.24 4.47
C ALA A 56 -1.63 0.24 3.42
N GLN A 57 -0.73 -0.60 2.87
CA GLN A 57 -1.08 -1.60 1.88
C GLN A 57 -1.92 -2.73 2.46
N ALA A 58 -1.68 -3.12 3.72
CA ALA A 58 -2.54 -4.05 4.43
C ALA A 58 -3.99 -3.53 4.53
N ILE A 59 -4.17 -2.26 4.91
CA ILE A 59 -5.49 -1.62 4.99
C ILE A 59 -6.15 -1.54 3.61
N GLN A 60 -5.40 -1.18 2.57
CA GLN A 60 -5.91 -1.15 1.20
C GLN A 60 -6.34 -2.55 0.73
N ALA A 61 -5.59 -3.60 1.08
CA ALA A 61 -5.91 -4.98 0.75
C ALA A 61 -7.20 -5.45 1.42
N ILE A 62 -7.40 -5.06 2.69
CA ILE A 62 -8.65 -5.27 3.44
C ILE A 62 -9.80 -4.54 2.73
N GLY A 63 -9.59 -3.29 2.32
CA GLY A 63 -10.57 -2.51 1.54
C GLY A 63 -10.96 -3.22 0.23
N ALA A 64 -9.97 -3.76 -0.47
CA ALA A 64 -10.14 -4.53 -1.70
C ALA A 64 -10.75 -5.93 -1.51
N ARG A 65 -10.91 -6.40 -0.25
CA ARG A 65 -11.26 -7.79 0.09
C ARG A 65 -10.33 -8.83 -0.56
N CYS A 66 -9.05 -8.48 -0.72
CA CYS A 66 -8.04 -9.37 -1.30
C CYS A 66 -7.08 -9.90 -0.23
N LYS A 67 -6.39 -11.01 -0.52
CA LYS A 67 -5.40 -11.58 0.40
C LYS A 67 -4.24 -10.60 0.58
N ILE A 68 -3.82 -10.39 1.82
CA ILE A 68 -2.61 -9.64 2.12
C ILE A 68 -1.40 -10.51 1.76
N THR A 69 -0.58 -10.06 0.83
CA THR A 69 0.67 -10.74 0.42
C THR A 69 1.83 -9.75 0.35
N ALA A 70 3.06 -10.28 0.29
CA ALA A 70 4.27 -9.46 0.11
C ALA A 70 4.27 -8.68 -1.22
N ASP A 71 3.61 -9.22 -2.25
CA ASP A 71 3.59 -8.63 -3.60
C ASP A 71 2.88 -7.27 -3.67
N LEU A 72 2.03 -6.97 -2.68
CA LEU A 72 1.33 -5.68 -2.61
C LEU A 72 2.28 -4.52 -2.27
N ASN A 73 3.38 -4.84 -1.57
CA ASN A 73 4.46 -3.90 -1.23
C ASN A 73 5.80 -4.65 -1.14
N PRO A 74 6.42 -5.00 -2.27
CA PRO A 74 7.59 -5.87 -2.29
C PRO A 74 8.82 -5.22 -1.67
N ILE A 75 8.93 -3.89 -1.71
CA ILE A 75 10.01 -3.13 -1.08
C ILE A 75 9.44 -2.26 0.04
N LEU A 76 9.72 -2.64 1.28
CA LEU A 76 9.42 -1.83 2.46
C LEU A 76 10.72 -1.29 3.06
N LEU A 77 10.96 0.01 2.92
CA LEU A 77 12.05 0.69 3.59
C LEU A 77 11.64 1.08 5.01
N LYS A 78 12.44 0.66 5.99
CA LYS A 78 12.36 1.13 7.37
C LYS A 78 13.36 2.27 7.54
N PRO A 79 12.91 3.53 7.68
CA PRO A 79 13.83 4.61 7.94
C PRO A 79 14.53 4.38 9.28
N LEU A 80 15.84 4.19 9.22
CA LEU A 80 16.71 4.25 10.39
C LEU A 80 17.13 5.72 10.55
N GLY A 81 16.90 6.28 11.74
CA GLY A 81 17.36 7.64 12.02
C GLY A 81 18.89 7.75 11.92
N ASN A 82 19.38 8.98 11.76
CA ASN A 82 20.80 9.35 11.80
C ASN A 82 21.65 9.03 10.56
N TYR A 83 21.06 8.70 9.41
CA TYR A 83 21.82 8.56 8.16
C TYR A 83 21.91 9.91 7.43
N TYR A 84 23.09 10.54 7.47
CA TYR A 84 23.46 11.64 6.60
C TYR A 84 24.33 11.08 5.48
N SER A 85 23.84 11.05 4.24
CA SER A 85 24.72 10.85 3.10
C SER A 85 25.56 12.11 2.96
N THR A 86 26.84 12.01 3.35
CA THR A 86 27.85 13.02 2.99
C THR A 86 28.26 12.83 1.54
#